data_AF-W9BRA1-F1
#
_entry.id   AF-W9BRA1-F1
#
_cell.length_a   1.000
_cell.length_b   1.000
_cell.length_c   1.000
_cell.angle_alpha   90.00
_cell.angle_beta   90.00
_cell.angle_gamma   90.00
#
_symmetry.space_group_name_H-M   'P 1'
#
loop_
_entity.id
_entity.type
_entity.pdbx_description
1 polymer ?
#
loop_
_entity_poly.entity_id
_entity_poly.type
_entity_poly.pdbx_seq_one_letter_code
_entity_poly.pdbx_strand_id
1 'polypeptide(L)'
;MAHGRSVLLLVLLGWAIAACPAAPTAAAAAAAAAEAKPMDFSHVTSRARADELVKRGELVKIWLYPKRFGGPNDRYNIGYVPAGAEVALNFAYDRISGLIELKAVDRMTVKPEYRGRSKVLSAITYVCHGAPDKPPITISIDIW
;
A
#
# COMPACT_ATOMS: atom_id res chain seq x y z
N MET A 1 -68.42 31.47 -20.25
CA MET A 1 -68.57 31.77 -21.69
C MET A 1 -67.40 32.63 -22.13
N ALA A 2 -66.95 32.45 -23.38
CA ALA A 2 -65.95 33.23 -24.12
C ALA A 2 -64.50 33.18 -23.59
N HIS A 3 -63.61 32.42 -24.22
CA HIS A 3 -62.84 32.75 -25.44
C HIS A 3 -61.72 33.78 -25.21
N GLY A 4 -60.49 33.34 -25.45
CA GLY A 4 -59.32 34.21 -25.59
C GLY A 4 -58.12 33.44 -26.11
N ARG A 5 -58.03 33.30 -27.45
CA ARG A 5 -56.82 32.82 -28.14
C ARG A 5 -55.70 33.84 -27.93
N SER A 6 -54.51 33.40 -27.56
CA SER A 6 -53.28 34.18 -27.81
C SER A 6 -52.18 33.25 -28.28
N VAL A 7 -51.83 33.48 -29.54
CA VAL A 7 -50.67 32.97 -30.25
C VAL A 7 -49.45 33.66 -29.66
N LEU A 8 -48.44 32.90 -29.23
CA LEU A 8 -47.08 33.42 -29.20
C LEU A 8 -46.13 32.38 -29.80
N LEU A 9 -45.62 32.75 -30.97
CA LEU A 9 -44.47 32.19 -31.63
C LEU A 9 -43.25 32.35 -30.70
N LEU A 10 -42.48 31.28 -30.47
CA LEU A 10 -41.10 31.41 -30.01
C LEU A 10 -40.26 30.31 -30.65
N VAL A 11 -39.49 30.74 -31.65
CA VAL A 11 -38.40 30.01 -32.29
C VAL A 11 -37.20 30.08 -31.35
N LEU A 12 -36.70 28.94 -30.88
CA LEU A 12 -35.34 28.78 -30.35
C LEU A 12 -34.80 27.45 -30.90
N LEU A 13 -34.00 27.51 -31.95
CA LEU A 13 -32.53 27.49 -31.91
C LEU A 13 -32.01 26.15 -31.34
N GLY A 14 -31.48 25.34 -32.24
CA GLY A 14 -31.01 24.00 -31.95
C GLY A 14 -29.75 23.95 -31.09
N TRP A 15 -29.42 22.74 -30.68
CA TRP A 15 -28.06 22.24 -30.54
C TRP A 15 -28.11 20.72 -30.69
N ALA A 16 -27.58 20.25 -31.83
CA ALA A 16 -27.30 18.84 -32.03
C ALA A 16 -26.09 18.50 -31.14
N ILE A 17 -26.32 17.74 -30.06
CA ILE A 17 -25.25 17.14 -29.27
C ILE A 17 -24.72 15.97 -30.11
N ALA A 18 -23.69 16.23 -30.91
CA ALA A 18 -22.88 15.19 -31.50
C ALA A 18 -22.09 14.51 -30.36
N ALA A 19 -22.60 13.38 -29.89
CA ALA A 19 -21.89 12.50 -28.98
C ALA A 19 -20.64 11.96 -29.70
N CYS A 20 -19.47 12.48 -29.34
CA CYS A 20 -18.19 11.93 -29.71
C CYS A 20 -17.92 10.71 -28.81
N PRO A 21 -17.87 9.47 -29.31
CA PRO A 21 -17.39 8.37 -28.49
C PRO A 21 -15.88 8.54 -28.32
N ALA A 22 -15.45 9.00 -27.14
CA ALA A 22 -14.06 8.97 -26.73
C ALA A 22 -13.60 7.49 -26.72
N ALA A 23 -12.84 7.11 -27.74
CA ALA A 23 -12.17 5.82 -27.78
C ALA A 23 -11.24 5.72 -26.55
N PRO A 24 -11.28 4.61 -25.78
CA PRO A 24 -10.32 4.43 -24.70
C PRO A 24 -8.92 4.33 -25.31
N THR A 25 -8.07 5.28 -24.92
CA THR A 25 -6.69 5.36 -25.41
C THR A 25 -5.96 4.07 -25.06
N ALA A 26 -5.17 3.55 -26.00
CA ALA A 26 -4.31 2.38 -25.83
C ALA A 26 -3.28 2.51 -24.68
N ALA A 27 -3.16 3.70 -24.06
CA ALA A 27 -2.35 3.92 -22.86
C ALA A 27 -2.97 3.30 -21.58
N ALA A 28 -4.28 3.06 -21.54
CA ALA A 28 -4.93 2.40 -20.40
C ALA A 28 -4.70 0.88 -20.38
N ALA A 29 -4.40 0.27 -21.54
CA ALA A 29 -4.15 -1.18 -21.65
C ALA A 29 -2.71 -1.57 -21.25
N ALA A 30 -1.75 -0.65 -21.32
CA ALA A 30 -0.36 -0.89 -20.89
C ALA A 30 -0.20 -0.88 -19.36
N ALA A 31 -1.15 -0.32 -18.62
CA ALA A 31 -1.17 -0.31 -17.15
C ALA A 31 -1.83 -1.56 -16.53
N ALA A 32 -2.48 -2.41 -17.34
CA ALA A 32 -3.33 -3.50 -16.86
C ALA A 32 -2.72 -4.91 -17.01
N ALA A 33 -1.47 -5.04 -17.49
CA ALA A 33 -0.83 -6.35 -17.62
C ALA A 33 0.69 -6.28 -17.43
N ALA A 34 1.14 -5.62 -16.35
CA ALA A 34 2.33 -6.15 -15.70
C ALA A 34 1.87 -7.44 -15.00
N GLU A 35 1.93 -8.58 -15.70
CA GLU A 35 1.79 -9.88 -15.06
C GLU A 35 2.78 -9.90 -13.90
N ALA A 36 2.27 -9.80 -12.67
CA ALA A 36 3.05 -9.84 -11.47
C ALA A 36 3.66 -11.25 -11.39
N LYS A 37 4.84 -11.43 -11.97
CA LYS A 37 5.66 -12.61 -11.73
C LYS A 37 5.70 -12.78 -10.21
N PRO A 38 5.30 -13.94 -9.66
CA PRO A 38 5.40 -14.17 -8.23
C PRO A 38 6.85 -13.91 -7.83
N MET A 39 7.07 -12.86 -7.04
CA MET A 39 8.41 -12.38 -6.74
C MET A 39 9.05 -13.33 -5.72
N ASP A 40 9.75 -14.38 -6.18
CA ASP A 40 10.36 -15.37 -5.29
C ASP A 40 11.79 -15.00 -4.88
N PHE A 41 11.98 -14.64 -3.60
CA PHE A 41 13.28 -14.36 -3.00
C PHE A 41 13.77 -15.46 -2.04
N SER A 42 13.24 -16.68 -2.14
CA SER A 42 13.63 -17.83 -1.30
C SER A 42 15.11 -18.17 -1.43
N HIS A 43 15.69 -17.90 -2.60
CA HIS A 43 17.09 -18.14 -2.95
C HIS A 43 18.08 -17.16 -2.27
N VAL A 44 17.61 -16.03 -1.73
CA VAL A 44 18.44 -14.99 -1.10
C VAL A 44 18.77 -15.39 0.34
N THR A 45 19.76 -16.26 0.52
CA THR A 45 20.05 -16.90 1.82
C THR A 45 21.12 -16.21 2.67
N SER A 46 21.74 -15.14 2.16
CA SER A 46 22.79 -14.37 2.86
C SER A 46 22.54 -12.86 2.81
N ARG A 47 23.01 -12.14 3.83
CA ARG A 47 22.92 -10.67 3.87
C ARG A 47 23.75 -10.03 2.76
N ALA A 48 24.92 -10.58 2.43
CA ALA A 48 25.75 -10.10 1.33
C ALA A 48 24.99 -10.14 -0.01
N ARG A 49 24.29 -11.24 -0.28
CA ARG A 49 23.46 -11.37 -1.49
C ARG A 49 22.29 -10.39 -1.48
N ALA A 50 21.65 -10.19 -0.33
CA ALA A 50 20.59 -9.19 -0.18
C ALA A 50 21.11 -7.77 -0.39
N ASP A 51 22.31 -7.43 0.11
CA ASP A 51 22.95 -6.14 -0.11
C ASP A 51 23.30 -5.89 -1.58
N GLU A 52 23.73 -6.91 -2.33
CA GLU A 52 23.91 -6.81 -3.79
C GLU A 52 22.59 -6.51 -4.51
N LEU A 53 21.50 -7.16 -4.12
CA LEU A 53 20.17 -6.92 -4.65
C LEU A 53 19.67 -5.50 -4.32
N VAL A 54 20.00 -4.98 -3.13
CA VAL A 54 19.73 -3.58 -2.76
C VAL A 54 20.47 -2.61 -3.67
N LYS A 55 21.75 -2.87 -3.98
CA LYS A 55 22.53 -2.03 -4.92
C LYS A 55 21.94 -2.01 -6.32
N ARG A 56 21.22 -3.06 -6.72
CA ARG A 56 20.53 -3.17 -8.02
C ARG A 56 19.11 -2.60 -7.99
N GLY A 57 18.62 -2.16 -6.84
CA GLY A 57 17.25 -1.63 -6.68
C GLY A 57 16.16 -2.70 -6.66
N GLU A 58 16.50 -4.00 -6.55
CA GLU A 58 15.52 -5.09 -6.48
C GLU A 58 14.98 -5.29 -5.05
N LEU A 59 15.81 -4.98 -4.04
CA LEU A 59 15.44 -5.00 -2.64
C LEU A 59 15.69 -3.62 -2.02
N VAL A 60 15.03 -3.36 -0.90
CA VAL A 60 15.31 -2.21 -0.05
C VAL A 60 15.55 -2.67 1.38
N LYS A 61 16.34 -1.88 2.12
CA LYS A 61 16.51 -2.07 3.56
C LYS A 61 15.39 -1.37 4.30
N ILE A 62 14.81 -2.07 5.25
CA ILE A 62 13.79 -1.53 6.14
C ILE A 62 14.19 -1.68 7.60
N TRP A 63 13.60 -0.85 8.45
CA TRP A 63 13.60 -1.07 9.89
C TRP A 63 12.44 -1.99 10.24
N LEU A 64 12.70 -3.14 10.86
CA LEU A 64 11.66 -4.08 11.28
C LEU A 64 10.75 -3.43 12.32
N TYR A 65 11.39 -2.83 13.33
CA TYR A 65 10.78 -1.91 14.27
C TYR A 65 11.11 -0.48 13.81
N PRO A 66 10.13 0.29 13.31
CA PRO A 66 10.38 1.64 12.81
C PRO A 66 10.96 2.57 13.87
N LYS A 67 11.97 3.36 13.48
CA LYS A 67 12.59 4.37 14.36
C LYS A 67 11.60 5.36 14.94
N ARG A 68 10.57 5.73 14.17
CA ARG A 68 9.50 6.65 14.60
C ARG A 68 8.67 6.12 15.77
N PHE A 69 8.75 4.83 16.05
CA PHE A 69 8.09 4.17 17.19
C PHE A 69 9.09 3.75 18.28
N GLY A 70 10.36 4.21 18.21
CA GLY A 70 11.41 3.86 19.17
C GLY A 70 12.21 2.61 18.82
N GLY A 71 12.15 2.13 17.57
CA GLY A 71 12.95 0.98 17.14
C GLY A 71 14.46 1.23 17.27
N PRO A 72 15.24 0.23 17.72
CA PRO A 72 16.66 0.42 18.00
C PRO A 72 17.49 0.58 16.72
N ASN A 73 18.58 1.34 16.81
CA ASN A 73 19.50 1.58 15.69
C ASN A 73 20.63 0.54 15.66
N ASP A 74 20.28 -0.73 15.43
CA ASP A 74 21.23 -1.82 15.37
C ASP A 74 21.02 -2.73 14.14
N ARG A 75 21.99 -3.61 13.88
CA ARG A 75 22.00 -4.52 12.72
C ARG A 75 20.94 -5.61 12.75
N TYR A 76 20.30 -5.87 13.88
CA TYR A 76 19.25 -6.88 14.05
C TYR A 76 17.87 -6.29 13.74
N ASN A 77 17.71 -4.97 13.88
CA ASN A 77 16.51 -4.26 13.48
C ASN A 77 16.43 -3.92 11.97
N ILE A 78 17.36 -4.43 11.16
CA ILE A 78 17.39 -4.23 9.71
C ILE A 78 16.89 -5.49 9.00
N GLY A 79 15.84 -5.31 8.18
CA GLY A 79 15.29 -6.31 7.28
C GLY A 79 15.48 -5.95 5.81
N TYR A 80 15.21 -6.91 4.94
CA TYR A 80 15.19 -6.73 3.49
C TYR A 80 13.81 -7.09 2.95
N VAL A 81 13.27 -6.23 2.10
CA VAL A 81 12.00 -6.46 1.41
C VAL A 81 12.17 -6.10 -0.06
N PRO A 82 11.32 -6.61 -0.96
CA PRO A 82 11.35 -6.21 -2.35
C PRO A 82 11.01 -4.73 -2.52
N ALA A 83 11.61 -4.10 -3.52
CA ALA A 83 11.29 -2.71 -3.84
C ALA A 83 9.79 -2.55 -4.11
N GLY A 84 9.19 -1.51 -3.56
CA GLY A 84 7.75 -1.26 -3.60
C GLY A 84 6.99 -1.77 -2.36
N ALA A 85 7.52 -2.75 -1.63
CA ALA A 85 6.89 -3.23 -0.39
C ALA A 85 6.88 -2.16 0.72
N GLU A 86 7.79 -1.18 0.65
CA GLU A 86 7.78 -0.02 1.55
C GLU A 86 6.48 0.77 1.52
N VAL A 87 5.72 0.74 0.43
CA VAL A 87 4.43 1.43 0.32
C VAL A 87 3.42 0.80 1.29
N ALA A 88 3.28 -0.52 1.28
CA ALA A 88 2.40 -1.24 2.20
C ALA A 88 2.83 -1.05 3.66
N LEU A 89 4.14 -1.05 3.91
CA LEU A 89 4.70 -0.79 5.23
C LEU A 89 4.36 0.62 5.71
N ASN A 90 4.48 1.64 4.86
CA ASN A 90 4.14 3.02 5.21
C ASN A 90 2.65 3.16 5.58
N PHE A 91 1.74 2.52 4.83
CA PHE A 91 0.31 2.50 5.19
C PHE A 91 0.06 1.86 6.55
N ALA A 92 0.72 0.73 6.83
CA ALA A 92 0.62 0.09 8.14
C ALA A 92 1.15 1.00 9.25
N TYR A 93 2.27 1.69 9.01
CA TYR A 93 2.81 2.63 9.97
C TYR A 93 1.84 3.79 10.21
N ASP A 94 1.22 4.36 9.18
CA ASP A 94 0.33 5.51 9.34
C ASP A 94 -0.92 5.14 10.13
N ARG A 95 -1.43 3.92 9.91
CA ARG A 95 -2.47 3.33 10.78
C ARG A 95 -2.00 3.21 12.23
N ILE A 96 -0.79 2.71 12.48
CA ILE A 96 -0.23 2.59 13.83
C ILE A 96 -0.06 3.97 14.48
N SER A 97 0.40 4.98 13.73
CA SER A 97 0.50 6.36 14.23
C SER A 97 -0.85 6.88 14.70
N GLY A 98 -1.92 6.70 13.91
CA GLY A 98 -3.27 7.09 14.33
C GLY A 98 -3.74 6.37 15.60
N LEU A 99 -3.39 5.09 15.77
CA LEU A 99 -3.72 4.36 17.01
C LEU A 99 -2.97 4.91 18.23
N ILE A 100 -1.71 5.33 18.06
CA ILE A 100 -0.91 5.95 19.12
C ILE A 100 -1.49 7.32 19.48
N GLU A 101 -1.84 8.15 18.49
CA GLU A 101 -2.45 9.47 18.69
C GLU A 101 -3.77 9.39 19.46
N LEU A 102 -4.58 8.38 19.16
CA LEU A 102 -5.82 8.08 19.89
C LEU A 102 -5.59 7.44 21.27
N LYS A 103 -4.34 7.24 21.68
CA LYS A 103 -3.95 6.52 22.91
C LYS A 103 -4.57 5.13 23.00
N ALA A 104 -4.83 4.50 21.85
CA ALA A 104 -5.41 3.17 21.78
C ALA A 104 -4.34 2.08 21.95
N VAL A 105 -3.09 2.39 21.63
CA VAL A 105 -1.94 1.48 21.77
C VAL A 105 -0.75 2.25 22.34
N ASP A 106 0.06 1.56 23.14
CA ASP A 106 1.27 2.09 23.79
C ASP A 106 2.49 1.17 23.61
N ARG A 107 2.28 -0.08 23.18
CA ARG A 107 3.33 -1.07 22.99
C ARG A 107 3.11 -1.81 21.67
N MET A 108 4.21 -2.15 21.01
CA MET A 108 4.18 -2.93 19.77
C MET A 108 5.18 -4.07 19.81
N THR A 109 4.76 -5.23 19.34
CA THR A 109 5.61 -6.39 19.07
C THR A 109 5.68 -6.61 17.57
N VAL A 110 6.89 -6.75 17.02
CA VAL A 110 7.10 -7.01 15.60
C VAL A 110 7.45 -8.48 15.41
N LYS A 111 6.77 -9.14 14.47
CA LYS A 111 6.99 -10.54 14.10
C LYS A 111 7.33 -10.61 12.61
N PRO A 112 8.63 -10.57 12.24
CA PRO A 112 9.05 -10.79 10.87
C PRO A 112 9.01 -12.28 10.53
N GLU A 113 8.57 -12.59 9.31
CA GLU A 113 8.51 -13.96 8.80
C GLU A 113 9.36 -14.11 7.54
N TYR A 114 10.02 -15.26 7.43
CA TYR A 114 10.94 -15.59 6.34
C TYR A 114 10.59 -16.97 5.80
N ARG A 115 10.60 -17.12 4.48
CA ARG A 115 10.46 -18.43 3.83
C ARG A 115 11.78 -19.19 3.86
N GLY A 116 11.81 -20.33 4.56
CA GLY A 116 12.95 -21.23 4.62
C GLY A 116 14.20 -20.56 5.15
N ARG A 117 15.26 -20.50 4.33
CA ARG A 117 16.54 -19.87 4.69
C ARG A 117 16.70 -18.44 4.16
N SER A 118 15.65 -17.87 3.57
CA SER A 118 15.73 -16.52 2.98
C SER A 118 16.06 -15.47 4.04
N LYS A 119 16.76 -14.43 3.61
CA LYS A 119 17.03 -13.19 4.36
C LYS A 119 16.09 -12.05 3.96
N VAL A 120 15.19 -12.30 2.99
CA VAL A 120 14.14 -11.38 2.57
C VAL A 120 12.85 -11.77 3.28
N LEU A 121 12.17 -10.79 3.89
CA LEU A 121 10.92 -11.06 4.60
C LEU A 121 9.84 -11.44 3.60
N SER A 122 9.12 -12.52 3.89
CA SER A 122 7.92 -12.92 3.15
C SER A 122 6.66 -12.29 3.73
N ALA A 123 6.64 -12.06 5.03
CA ALA A 123 5.57 -11.34 5.71
C ALA A 123 6.10 -10.61 6.95
N ILE A 124 5.35 -9.63 7.42
CA ILE A 124 5.59 -9.01 8.73
C ILE A 124 4.27 -8.73 9.43
N THR A 125 4.23 -9.03 10.72
CA THR A 125 3.07 -8.80 11.56
C THR A 125 3.43 -7.85 12.71
N TYR A 126 2.68 -6.76 12.82
CA TYR A 126 2.73 -5.82 13.94
C TYR A 126 1.58 -6.13 14.90
N VAL A 127 1.91 -6.51 16.13
CA VAL A 127 0.94 -6.74 17.21
C VAL A 127 0.99 -5.54 18.15
N CYS A 128 -0.02 -4.69 18.08
CA CYS A 128 -0.10 -3.48 18.88
C CYS A 128 -0.98 -3.73 20.12
N HIS A 129 -0.49 -3.34 21.29
CA HIS A 129 -1.14 -3.50 22.58
C HIS A 129 -1.43 -2.11 23.16
N GLY A 130 -2.57 -1.98 23.82
CA GLY A 130 -2.90 -0.83 24.67
C GLY A 130 -3.27 -1.30 26.06
N ALA A 131 -4.40 -0.81 26.57
CA ALA A 131 -4.94 -1.20 27.87
C ALA A 131 -5.05 -2.74 28.01
N PRO A 132 -4.73 -3.31 29.19
CA PRO A 132 -4.60 -4.75 29.38
C PRO A 132 -5.91 -5.54 29.21
N ASP A 133 -7.05 -4.86 29.31
CA ASP A 133 -8.40 -5.40 29.11
C ASP A 133 -8.83 -5.42 27.64
N LYS A 134 -8.08 -4.78 26.74
CA LYS A 134 -8.41 -4.72 25.32
C LYS A 134 -7.60 -5.74 24.51
N PRO A 135 -8.23 -6.41 23.52
CA PRO A 135 -7.50 -7.31 22.64
C PRO A 135 -6.45 -6.53 21.82
N PRO A 136 -5.32 -7.16 21.47
CA PRO A 136 -4.31 -6.51 20.64
C PRO A 136 -4.84 -6.29 19.22
N ILE A 137 -4.38 -5.21 18.60
CA ILE A 137 -4.66 -4.88 17.21
C ILE A 137 -3.52 -5.43 16.36
N THR A 138 -3.82 -6.38 15.49
CA THR A 138 -2.84 -7.04 14.62
C THR A 138 -2.92 -6.47 13.21
N ILE A 139 -1.77 -6.11 12.64
CA ILE A 139 -1.63 -5.66 11.26
C ILE A 139 -0.60 -6.57 10.60
N SER A 140 -1.04 -7.38 9.64
CA SER A 140 -0.19 -8.31 8.90
C SER A 140 -0.07 -7.87 7.46
N ILE A 141 1.14 -7.99 6.91
CA ILE A 141 1.47 -7.64 5.54
C ILE A 141 2.15 -8.84 4.92
N ASP A 142 1.49 -9.43 3.93
CA ASP A 142 2.12 -10.38 3.01
C ASP A 142 2.90 -9.59 1.96
N ILE A 143 4.15 -9.97 1.76
CA ILE A 143 5.07 -9.24 0.90
C ILE A 143 5.25 -9.97 -0.43
N TRP A 144 5.51 -11.28 -0.36
CA TRP A 144 5.65 -12.17 -1.52
C TRP A 144 5.55 -13.64 -1.11
#